data_AF-A0A2H0I2V4-F1
#
_entry.id   AF-A0A2H0I2V4-F1
#
_cell.length_a   1.000
_cell.length_b   1.000
_cell.length_c   1.000
_cell.angle_alpha   90.00
_cell.angle_beta   90.00
_cell.angle_gamma   90.00
#
_symmetry.space_group_name_H-M   'P 1'
#
loop_
_entity.id
_entity.type
_entity.pdbx_description
1 polymer ?
#
loop_
_entity_poly.entity_id
_entity_poly.type
_entity_poly.pdbx_seq_one_letter_code
_entity_poly.pdbx_strand_id
1 'polypeptide(L)'
;MKTYLALSLLTSLLFTSCSVDWNGEKQTKDDLFKKKQECAKNISQVEKEFSEWKSNYTEGHKLYELFYSPKLNTCLKAYTLIGGLTERVTVYAIDDIFSKENIFQKSTGEVSDFEVFENKIKELKGE
;
A
#
# COMPACT_ATOMS: atom_id res chain seq x y z
N MET A 1 -40.74 7.73 44.67
CA MET A 1 -39.35 8.22 44.85
C MET A 1 -38.77 8.36 43.45
N LYS A 2 -38.75 9.55 42.81
CA LYS A 2 -37.63 10.52 42.78
C LYS A 2 -36.29 9.76 42.57
N THR A 3 -35.52 9.92 41.49
CA THR A 3 -35.25 11.14 40.68
C THR A 3 -34.49 10.73 39.42
N TYR A 4 -34.80 11.38 38.30
CA TYR A 4 -33.91 11.50 37.14
C TYR A 4 -32.67 12.29 37.57
N LEU A 5 -31.46 11.78 37.28
CA LEU A 5 -30.24 12.59 37.28
C LEU A 5 -29.80 12.78 35.84
N ALA A 6 -30.06 13.99 35.36
CA ALA A 6 -29.41 14.58 34.21
C ALA A 6 -27.96 14.95 34.56
N LEU A 7 -27.19 15.18 33.50
CA LEU A 7 -26.18 16.24 33.39
C LEU A 7 -24.74 15.94 33.86
N SER A 8 -23.90 15.68 32.87
CA SER A 8 -22.47 15.99 32.82
C SER A 8 -22.14 16.11 31.31
N LEU A 9 -22.46 17.21 30.62
CA LEU A 9 -21.87 18.54 30.68
C LEU A 9 -20.36 18.54 30.37
N LEU A 10 -20.07 18.94 29.13
CA LEU A 10 -18.86 19.58 28.62
C LEU A 10 -17.50 19.01 29.05
N THR A 11 -16.89 18.25 28.16
CA THR A 11 -15.46 18.44 27.85
C THR A 11 -15.33 18.80 26.39
N SER A 12 -15.73 20.04 26.10
CA SER A 12 -15.26 20.81 24.95
C SER A 12 -13.76 21.05 25.13
N LEU A 13 -12.96 20.02 24.90
CA LEU A 13 -11.51 20.20 24.73
C LEU A 13 -11.32 20.84 23.36
N LEU A 14 -11.17 22.16 23.44
CA LEU A 14 -10.68 23.05 22.42
C LEU A 14 -9.45 22.43 21.76
N PHE A 15 -9.64 21.72 20.64
CA PHE A 15 -8.59 21.57 19.66
C PHE A 15 -8.40 22.95 19.04
N THR A 16 -7.54 23.76 19.67
CA THR A 16 -6.90 24.90 19.02
C THR A 16 -6.07 24.34 17.87
N SER A 17 -6.70 24.15 16.72
CA SER A 17 -6.05 23.94 15.45
C SER A 17 -5.28 25.22 15.14
N CYS A 18 -4.01 25.28 15.54
CA CYS A 18 -3.04 26.17 14.94
C CYS A 18 -2.90 25.73 13.47
N SER A 19 -3.69 26.35 12.60
CA SER A 19 -3.56 26.25 11.16
C SER A 19 -2.21 26.84 10.78
N VAL A 20 -1.21 25.96 10.65
CA VAL A 20 0.08 26.32 10.08
C VAL A 20 -0.13 26.38 8.57
N ASP A 21 -0.48 27.56 8.07
CA ASP A 21 -0.52 27.88 6.64
C ASP A 21 0.89 27.71 6.07
N TRP A 22 1.13 26.54 5.47
CA TRP A 22 2.29 26.30 4.63
C TRP A 22 1.79 26.21 3.20
N ASN A 23 2.19 27.22 2.43
CA ASN A 23 1.93 27.34 1.02
C ASN A 23 2.62 26.18 0.27
N GLY A 24 1.83 25.22 -0.21
CA GLY A 24 2.27 23.96 -0.80
C GLY A 24 1.49 22.81 -0.16
N GLU A 25 0.45 22.31 -0.84
CA GLU A 25 -0.54 21.34 -0.33
C GLU A 25 0.06 20.33 0.64
N LYS A 26 -0.02 20.61 1.95
CA LYS A 26 0.28 19.63 2.98
C LYS A 26 -0.81 18.59 2.90
N GLN A 27 -0.50 17.45 2.31
CA GLN A 27 -1.37 16.28 2.40
C GLN A 27 -1.66 16.02 3.87
N THR A 28 -2.91 16.19 4.27
CA THR A 28 -3.29 16.03 5.67
C THR A 28 -3.24 14.55 6.04
N LYS A 29 -3.14 14.25 7.35
CA LYS A 29 -3.24 12.86 7.83
C LYS A 29 -4.56 12.22 7.39
N ASP A 30 -5.63 13.00 7.34
CA ASP A 30 -6.95 12.55 6.91
C ASP A 30 -6.98 12.22 5.42
N ASP A 31 -6.32 13.02 4.59
CA ASP A 31 -6.23 12.76 3.15
C ASP A 31 -5.37 11.52 2.86
N LEU A 32 -4.26 11.33 3.59
CA LEU A 32 -3.45 10.13 3.47
C LEU A 32 -4.24 8.88 3.89
N PHE A 33 -5.02 8.96 4.97
CA PHE A 33 -5.87 7.86 5.41
C PHE A 33 -6.93 7.51 4.36
N LYS A 34 -7.63 8.51 3.81
CA LYS A 34 -8.61 8.31 2.73
C LYS A 34 -7.99 7.65 1.52
N LYS A 35 -6.84 8.13 1.04
CA LYS A 35 -6.16 7.55 -0.12
C LYS A 35 -5.72 6.10 0.14
N LYS A 36 -5.27 5.77 1.36
CA LYS A 36 -4.99 4.37 1.74
C LYS A 36 -6.26 3.50 1.69
N GLN A 37 -7.38 4.01 2.19
CA GLN A 37 -8.66 3.29 2.12
C GLN A 37 -9.15 3.10 0.68
N GLU A 38 -9.02 4.12 -0.16
CA GLU A 38 -9.34 4.04 -1.59
C GLU A 38 -8.46 3.01 -2.30
N CYS A 39 -7.18 2.99 -1.96
CA CYS A 39 -6.23 2.03 -2.52
C CYS A 39 -6.63 0.59 -2.19
N ALA A 40 -6.95 0.31 -0.92
CA ALA A 40 -7.35 -1.01 -0.45
C ALA A 40 -8.56 -1.59 -1.19
N LYS A 41 -9.45 -0.76 -1.76
CA LYS A 41 -10.59 -1.21 -2.56
C LYS A 41 -10.18 -1.93 -3.85
N ASN A 42 -8.95 -1.76 -4.32
CA ASN A 42 -8.43 -2.42 -5.52
C ASN A 42 -7.99 -3.87 -5.27
N ILE A 43 -8.04 -4.38 -4.04
CA ILE A 43 -7.54 -5.72 -3.69
C ILE A 43 -8.16 -6.82 -4.54
N SER A 44 -9.49 -6.84 -4.67
CA SER A 44 -10.20 -7.87 -5.44
C SER A 44 -9.90 -7.81 -6.93
N GLN A 45 -9.63 -6.60 -7.46
CA GLN A 45 -9.19 -6.46 -8.85
C GLN A 45 -7.79 -7.06 -9.02
N VAL A 46 -6.86 -6.79 -8.11
CA VAL A 46 -5.49 -7.32 -8.18
C VAL A 46 -5.48 -8.84 -8.02
N GLU A 47 -6.27 -9.38 -7.10
CA GLU A 47 -6.44 -10.84 -6.94
C GLU A 47 -7.01 -11.48 -8.21
N LYS A 48 -7.99 -10.83 -8.84
CA LYS A 48 -8.53 -11.27 -10.13
C LYS A 48 -7.47 -11.27 -11.22
N GLU A 49 -6.72 -10.16 -11.37
CA GLU A 49 -5.59 -10.06 -12.33
C GLU A 49 -4.61 -11.21 -12.16
N PHE A 50 -4.28 -11.55 -10.91
CA PHE A 50 -3.40 -12.67 -10.60
C PHE A 50 -4.02 -14.03 -10.98
N SER A 51 -5.29 -14.28 -10.64
CA SER A 51 -5.96 -15.53 -11.02
C SER A 51 -6.09 -15.72 -12.54
N GLU A 52 -6.22 -14.63 -13.28
CA GLU A 52 -6.34 -14.63 -14.74
C GLU A 52 -4.98 -14.67 -15.44
N TRP A 53 -3.89 -14.44 -14.70
CA TRP A 53 -2.53 -14.48 -15.21
C TRP A 53 -2.15 -15.91 -15.61
N LYS A 54 -2.43 -16.26 -16.86
CA LYS A 54 -1.94 -17.47 -17.51
C LYS A 54 -0.59 -17.17 -18.16
N SER A 55 0.50 -17.41 -17.45
CA SER A 55 1.83 -17.42 -18.05
C SER A 55 2.38 -18.84 -18.07
N ASN A 56 2.91 -19.24 -19.22
CA ASN A 56 3.60 -20.53 -19.41
C ASN A 56 4.89 -20.64 -18.57
N TYR A 57 5.28 -19.57 -17.87
CA TYR A 57 6.56 -19.44 -17.17
C TYR A 57 6.43 -19.30 -15.65
N THR A 58 5.23 -19.09 -15.11
CA THR A 58 5.03 -18.85 -13.66
C THR A 58 4.31 -20.02 -13.01
N GLU A 59 5.01 -20.73 -12.13
CA GLU A 59 4.44 -21.77 -11.26
C GLU A 59 3.54 -21.17 -10.18
N GLY A 60 3.79 -19.92 -9.79
CA GLY A 60 2.98 -19.23 -8.80
C GLY A 60 3.17 -17.72 -8.81
N HIS A 61 2.16 -17.04 -8.30
CA HIS A 61 2.20 -15.62 -7.98
C HIS A 61 1.71 -15.45 -6.54
N LYS A 62 2.22 -14.44 -5.84
CA LYS A 62 1.74 -14.08 -4.50
C LYS A 62 1.74 -12.57 -4.37
N LEU A 63 0.58 -11.99 -4.09
CA LEU A 63 0.50 -10.62 -3.64
C LEU A 63 1.14 -10.54 -2.24
N TYR A 64 2.11 -9.65 -2.07
CA TYR A 64 2.72 -9.36 -0.78
C TYR A 64 1.93 -8.26 -0.08
N GLU A 65 1.76 -7.11 -0.73
CA GLU A 65 1.01 -5.97 -0.18
C GLU A 65 0.44 -5.11 -1.31
N LEU A 66 -0.72 -4.50 -1.05
CA LEU A 66 -1.26 -3.40 -1.84
C LEU A 66 -1.22 -2.14 -0.97
N PHE A 67 -0.58 -1.08 -1.45
CA PHE A 67 -0.40 0.13 -0.66
C PHE A 67 -0.43 1.40 -1.50
N TYR A 68 -0.81 2.51 -0.87
CA TYR A 68 -0.70 3.84 -1.46
C TYR A 68 0.69 4.41 -1.22
N SER A 69 1.38 4.85 -2.28
CA SER A 69 2.66 5.55 -2.20
C SER A 69 2.43 7.05 -2.19
N PRO A 70 2.71 7.77 -1.07
CA PRO A 70 2.67 9.23 -1.06
C PRO A 70 3.76 9.84 -1.95
N LYS A 71 4.90 9.16 -2.14
CA LYS A 71 5.99 9.64 -3.00
C LYS A 71 5.59 9.71 -4.48
N LEU A 72 4.87 8.69 -4.95
CA LEU A 72 4.41 8.61 -6.33
C LEU A 72 2.96 9.06 -6.50
N ASN A 73 2.28 9.39 -5.40
CA ASN A 73 0.85 9.74 -5.35
C ASN A 73 -0.05 8.73 -6.08
N THR A 74 0.20 7.43 -5.90
CA THR A 74 -0.49 6.36 -6.63
C THR A 74 -0.63 5.08 -5.80
N CYS A 75 -1.37 4.11 -6.32
CA CYS A 75 -1.53 2.79 -5.73
C CYS A 75 -0.58 1.78 -6.36
N LEU A 76 0.15 1.08 -5.50
CA LEU A 76 1.15 0.09 -5.91
C LEU A 76 0.74 -1.29 -5.41
N LYS A 77 1.05 -2.30 -6.24
CA LYS A 77 1.01 -3.71 -5.85
C LYS A 77 2.43 -4.24 -5.76
N ALA A 78 2.83 -4.73 -4.60
CA ALA A 78 4.07 -5.44 -4.38
C ALA A 78 3.78 -6.94 -4.37
N TYR A 79 4.49 -7.71 -5.19
CA TYR A 79 4.19 -9.12 -5.39
C TYR A 79 5.43 -9.93 -5.77
N THR A 80 5.29 -11.24 -5.67
CA THR A 80 6.31 -12.18 -6.12
C THR A 80 5.78 -13.05 -7.24
N LEU A 81 6.61 -13.29 -8.26
CA LEU A 81 6.40 -14.34 -9.25
C LEU A 81 7.42 -15.44 -9.03
N ILE A 82 6.97 -16.69 -9.03
CA ILE A 82 7.84 -17.86 -8.93
C ILE A 82 7.70 -18.62 -10.25
N GLY A 83 8.82 -18.86 -10.92
CA GLY A 83 8.80 -19.44 -12.25
C GLY A 83 10.18 -19.84 -12.77
N GLY A 84 10.21 -20.40 -13.97
CA GLY A 84 11.45 -20.82 -14.64
C GLY A 84 11.39 -22.26 -15.13
N LEU A 85 11.88 -22.49 -16.36
CA LEU A 85 11.82 -23.80 -17.02
C LEU A 85 12.96 -24.74 -16.60
N THR A 86 14.11 -24.17 -16.26
CA THR A 86 15.34 -24.92 -15.92
C THR A 86 15.73 -24.75 -14.46
N GLU A 87 15.56 -23.54 -13.92
CA GLU A 87 15.82 -23.22 -12.52
C GLU A 87 14.67 -22.36 -11.99
N ARG A 88 14.27 -22.61 -10.74
CA ARG A 88 13.23 -21.82 -10.08
C ARG A 88 13.81 -20.46 -9.71
N VAL A 89 13.27 -19.42 -10.32
CA VAL A 89 13.58 -18.02 -10.05
C VAL A 89 12.40 -17.41 -9.29
N THR A 90 12.72 -16.62 -8.25
CA THR A 90 11.75 -15.73 -7.62
C THR A 90 12.00 -14.32 -8.14
N VAL A 91 10.94 -13.68 -8.62
CA VAL A 91 10.94 -12.28 -9.04
C VAL A 91 10.14 -11.49 -8.03
N TYR A 92 10.77 -10.49 -7.42
CA TYR A 92 10.14 -9.50 -6.57
C TYR A 92 9.83 -8.26 -7.40
N ALA A 93 8.58 -7.86 -7.46
CA ALA A 93 8.14 -6.77 -8.32
C ALA A 93 7.18 -5.81 -7.60
N ILE A 94 7.26 -4.54 -7.99
CA ILE A 94 6.32 -3.50 -7.57
C ILE A 94 5.80 -2.83 -8.84
N ASP A 95 4.50 -2.87 -9.05
CA ASP A 95 3.86 -2.23 -10.19
C ASP A 95 2.86 -1.16 -9.72
N ASP A 96 2.68 -0.14 -10.53
CA ASP A 96 1.55 0.77 -10.43
C ASP A 96 0.25 0.10 -10.90
N ILE A 97 -0.80 0.17 -10.09
CA ILE A 97 -2.07 -0.51 -10.36
C ILE A 97 -2.80 0.12 -11.55
N PHE A 98 -2.66 1.42 -11.77
CA PHE A 98 -3.39 2.18 -12.77
C PHE A 98 -2.62 2.30 -14.08
N SER A 99 -1.35 2.71 -14.04
CA SER A 99 -0.51 2.87 -15.24
C SER A 99 0.06 1.55 -15.74
N LYS A 100 0.08 0.51 -14.89
CA LYS A 100 0.74 -0.78 -15.15
C LYS A 100 2.25 -0.67 -15.35
N GLU A 101 2.85 0.45 -14.93
CA GLU A 101 4.29 0.65 -14.97
C GLU A 101 4.99 -0.20 -13.91
N ASN A 102 6.10 -0.83 -14.28
CA ASN A 102 6.96 -1.52 -13.33
C ASN A 102 7.87 -0.50 -12.62
N ILE A 103 7.68 -0.35 -11.31
CA ILE A 103 8.40 0.60 -10.46
C ILE A 103 9.69 -0.02 -9.92
N PHE A 104 9.68 -1.32 -9.70
CA PHE A 104 10.80 -2.06 -9.18
C PHE A 104 10.71 -3.53 -9.61
N GLN A 105 11.87 -4.11 -9.95
CA GLN A 105 12.01 -5.54 -10.16
C GLN A 105 13.39 -6.03 -9.75
N LYS A 106 13.43 -7.15 -9.02
CA LYS A 106 14.63 -7.95 -8.76
C LYS A 106 14.30 -9.42 -8.97
N SER A 107 15.24 -10.18 -9.50
CA SER A 107 15.04 -11.57 -9.89
C SER A 107 16.25 -12.39 -9.46
N THR A 108 16.14 -13.12 -8.35
CA THR A 108 17.18 -14.02 -7.81
C THR A 108 16.65 -14.70 -6.55
N GLY A 109 17.24 -15.84 -6.19
CA GLY A 109 16.83 -16.67 -5.03
C GLY A 109 17.55 -16.34 -3.72
N GLU A 110 18.20 -15.17 -3.61
CA GLU A 110 18.97 -14.81 -2.42
C GLU A 110 18.12 -14.03 -1.40
N VAL A 111 18.46 -14.20 -0.11
CA VAL A 111 17.80 -13.48 1.00
C VAL A 111 17.97 -11.95 0.87
N SER A 112 19.09 -11.51 0.30
CA SER A 112 19.43 -10.10 0.06
C SER A 112 18.42 -9.39 -0.85
N ASP A 113 17.86 -10.08 -1.85
CA ASP A 113 16.89 -9.47 -2.77
C ASP A 113 15.54 -9.19 -2.12
N PHE A 114 15.13 -10.05 -1.20
CA PHE A 114 13.94 -9.82 -0.41
C PHE A 114 14.10 -8.60 0.50
N GLU A 115 15.25 -8.43 1.14
CA GLU A 115 15.53 -7.25 1.96
C GLU A 115 15.51 -5.95 1.11
N VAL A 116 16.11 -5.98 -0.09
CA VAL A 116 16.05 -4.85 -1.02
C VAL A 116 14.61 -4.54 -1.44
N PHE A 117 13.80 -5.56 -1.67
CA PHE A 117 12.38 -5.41 -1.98
C PHE A 117 11.58 -4.79 -0.83
N GLU A 118 11.74 -5.28 0.40
CA GLU A 118 11.07 -4.71 1.58
C GLU A 118 11.50 -3.27 1.85
N ASN A 119 12.79 -2.97 1.69
CA ASN A 119 13.30 -1.61 1.83
C ASN A 119 12.72 -0.69 0.75
N LYS A 120 12.53 -1.18 -0.48
CA LYS A 120 11.87 -0.39 -1.53
C LYS A 120 10.40 -0.11 -1.21
N ILE A 121 9.68 -1.05 -0.61
CA ILE A 121 8.30 -0.84 -0.15
C ILE A 121 8.24 0.26 0.91
N LYS A 122 9.09 0.17 1.95
CA LYS A 122 9.18 1.19 3.02
C LYS A 122 9.51 2.57 2.45
N GLU A 123 10.52 2.62 1.56
CA GLU A 123 10.89 3.84 0.85
C GLU A 123 9.68 4.45 0.14
N LEU A 124 8.89 3.66 -0.59
CA LEU A 124 7.73 4.14 -1.35
C LEU A 124 6.54 4.52 -0.45
N LYS A 125 6.40 3.91 0.74
CA LYS A 125 5.40 4.26 1.76
C LYS A 125 5.77 5.52 2.56
N GLY A 126 7.05 5.93 2.51
CA GLY A 126 7.58 7.04 3.29
C GLY A 126 7.86 6.64 4.74
N GLU A 127 8.25 5.38 4.97
CA GLU A 127 8.64 4.78 6.26
C GLU A 127 10.16 4.70 6.42
#